data_AF-A0A9P9JZZ8-F1
#
_entry.id   AF-A0A9P9JZZ8-F1
#
_cell.length_a   1.000
_cell.length_b   1.000
_cell.length_c   1.000
_cell.angle_alpha   90.00
_cell.angle_beta   90.00
_cell.angle_gamma   90.00
#
_symmetry.space_group_name_H-M   'P 1'
#
loop_
_entity.id
_entity.type
_entity.pdbx_description
1 polymer ?
#
loop_
_entity_poly.entity_id
_entity_poly.type
_entity_poly.pdbx_seq_one_letter_code
_entity_poly.pdbx_strand_id
1 'polypeptide(L)'
;MHWLRIFGLISATAAALAAGCRYLLEKGGPYGVKLPEHLVNHAADNNHELERHICVAYEALFQLEPKYHASPPNFYKLLRVPPQPPTMASDVDNESAKSARLRMIMAKLDGKMRKLFLERRALPKGPSRDKVVEAISTWNKIGSVLLHPMARKVYEREFGKNDVGEVLMKMCGERWKE
;
A
#
# COMPACT_ATOMS: atom_id res chain seq x y z
N MET A 1 -4.79 9.43 -54.36
CA MET A 1 -4.42 10.35 -53.27
C MET A 1 -5.65 10.62 -52.42
N HIS A 2 -5.70 10.13 -51.17
CA HIS A 2 -6.07 10.90 -49.97
C HIS A 2 -6.17 9.98 -48.75
N TRP A 3 -5.26 10.23 -47.82
CA TRP A 3 -5.30 9.82 -46.41
C TRP A 3 -6.26 10.71 -45.62
N LEU A 4 -6.59 10.25 -44.39
CA LEU A 4 -7.25 10.92 -43.25
C LEU A 4 -8.75 10.67 -43.06
N ARG A 5 -9.09 9.88 -42.03
CA ARG A 5 -9.81 10.36 -40.84
C ARG A 5 -9.84 9.27 -39.77
N ILE A 6 -8.97 9.44 -38.77
CA ILE A 6 -9.04 8.77 -37.47
C ILE A 6 -9.48 9.83 -36.45
N PHE A 7 -10.14 9.33 -35.39
CA PHE A 7 -10.34 9.95 -34.07
C PHE A 7 -11.47 10.97 -33.92
N GLY A 8 -12.47 10.55 -33.16
CA GLY A 8 -13.48 11.46 -32.62
C GLY A 8 -14.53 10.76 -31.77
N LEU A 9 -14.15 9.87 -30.84
CA LEU A 9 -15.09 9.28 -29.87
C LEU A 9 -14.42 8.67 -28.63
N ILE A 10 -13.54 9.42 -27.97
CA ILE A 10 -13.12 9.11 -26.58
C ILE A 10 -12.90 10.44 -25.84
N SER A 11 -13.97 11.12 -25.39
CA SER A 11 -13.79 12.24 -24.45
C SER A 11 -15.06 12.59 -23.66
N ALA A 12 -15.56 11.62 -22.89
CA ALA A 12 -16.55 11.93 -21.85
C ALA A 12 -16.33 11.11 -20.57
N THR A 13 -15.82 9.89 -20.69
CA THR A 13 -15.52 9.02 -19.53
C THR A 13 -14.22 9.38 -18.80
N ALA A 14 -13.22 9.93 -19.50
CA ALA A 14 -11.96 10.34 -18.88
C ALA A 14 -12.10 11.60 -17.99
N ALA A 15 -13.01 12.52 -18.34
CA ALA A 15 -13.20 13.76 -17.59
C ALA A 15 -13.99 13.55 -16.28
N ALA A 16 -14.93 12.60 -16.25
CA ALA A 16 -15.68 12.27 -15.03
C ALA A 16 -14.82 11.52 -13.98
N LEU A 17 -13.82 10.74 -14.42
CA LEU A 17 -12.92 9.99 -13.54
C LEU A 17 -11.87 10.88 -12.86
N ALA A 18 -11.39 11.93 -13.54
CA ALA A 18 -10.49 12.92 -12.94
C ALA A 18 -11.18 13.75 -11.83
N ALA A 19 -12.48 14.01 -11.95
CA ALA A 19 -13.25 14.70 -10.93
C ALA A 19 -13.53 13.81 -9.69
N GLY A 20 -13.74 12.50 -9.89
CA GLY A 20 -13.90 11.54 -8.81
C GLY A 20 -12.65 11.38 -7.93
N CYS A 21 -11.46 11.39 -8.54
CA CYS A 21 -10.19 11.31 -7.82
C CYS A 21 -9.86 12.58 -7.00
N ARG A 22 -10.28 13.76 -7.46
CA ARG A 22 -10.14 14.99 -6.65
C ARG A 22 -11.10 15.03 -5.47
N TYR A 23 -12.32 14.50 -5.60
CA TYR A 23 -13.29 14.49 -4.50
C TYR A 23 -12.84 13.61 -3.32
N LEU A 24 -12.12 12.52 -3.59
CA LEU A 24 -11.54 11.64 -2.56
C LEU A 24 -10.33 12.24 -1.82
N LEU A 25 -9.68 13.26 -2.38
CA LEU A 25 -8.50 13.91 -1.80
C LEU A 25 -8.87 15.02 -0.80
N GLU A 26 -10.00 15.72 -0.99
CA GLU A 26 -10.40 16.83 -0.09
C GLU A 26 -11.30 16.41 1.08
N LYS A 27 -12.12 15.36 0.94
CA LYS A 27 -13.12 14.99 1.97
C LYS A 27 -12.78 13.77 2.84
N GLY A 28 -11.56 13.26 2.74
CA GLY A 28 -11.20 11.97 3.32
C GLY A 28 -11.78 10.84 2.47
N GLY A 29 -11.06 9.71 2.41
CA GLY A 29 -11.51 8.55 1.64
C GLY A 29 -12.89 8.03 2.08
N PRO A 30 -13.37 6.90 1.55
CA PRO A 30 -14.71 6.34 1.83
C PRO A 30 -15.03 6.04 3.32
N TYR A 31 -14.12 6.36 4.24
CA TYR A 31 -14.23 6.16 5.70
C TYR A 31 -13.96 7.44 6.51
N GLY A 32 -13.88 8.62 5.88
CA GLY A 32 -13.70 9.91 6.58
C GLY A 32 -12.36 10.09 7.31
N VAL A 33 -11.37 9.21 7.05
CA VAL A 33 -10.04 9.31 7.65
C VAL A 33 -9.11 10.08 6.71
N LYS A 34 -8.59 11.23 7.17
CA LYS A 34 -7.60 12.02 6.43
C LYS A 34 -6.23 11.38 6.61
N LEU A 35 -5.62 10.94 5.50
CA LEU A 35 -4.26 10.43 5.49
C LEU A 35 -3.28 11.59 5.74
N PRO A 36 -2.26 11.44 6.60
CA PRO A 36 -1.14 12.37 6.66
C PRO A 36 -0.51 12.54 5.28
N GLU A 37 -0.14 13.76 4.88
CA GLU A 37 0.35 14.06 3.51
C GLU A 37 1.52 13.18 3.07
N HIS A 38 2.39 12.78 4.01
CA HIS A 38 3.53 11.91 3.73
C HIS A 38 3.15 10.43 3.47
N LEU A 39 1.89 10.06 3.69
CA LEU A 39 1.30 8.75 3.40
C LEU A 39 0.43 8.77 2.13
N VAL A 40 0.35 9.90 1.43
CA VAL A 40 -0.46 10.07 0.23
C VAL A 40 0.43 10.03 -1.01
N ASN A 41 0.44 8.90 -1.76
CA ASN A 41 0.30 8.86 -3.23
C ASN A 41 0.61 7.50 -3.87
N HIS A 42 -0.27 7.09 -4.78
CA HIS A 42 -0.05 6.80 -6.22
C HIS A 42 -1.19 5.88 -6.67
N ALA A 43 -2.17 6.45 -7.39
CA ALA A 43 -3.31 5.72 -7.93
C ALA A 43 -2.81 4.65 -8.91
N ALA A 44 -3.14 3.39 -8.63
CA ALA A 44 -3.01 2.29 -9.55
C ALA A 44 -4.44 1.90 -9.97
N ASP A 45 -4.74 2.05 -11.26
CA ASP A 45 -6.09 1.96 -11.79
C ASP A 45 -6.41 0.56 -12.35
N ASN A 46 -5.47 -0.40 -12.25
CA ASN A 46 -5.68 -1.80 -12.66
C ASN A 46 -5.09 -2.84 -11.68
N ASN A 47 -5.60 -4.09 -11.73
CA ASN A 47 -5.19 -5.16 -10.80
C ASN A 47 -3.70 -5.52 -10.90
N HIS A 48 -3.12 -5.53 -12.11
CA HIS A 48 -1.70 -5.84 -12.28
C HIS A 48 -0.77 -4.78 -11.66
N GLU A 49 -1.15 -3.51 -11.71
CA GLU A 49 -0.43 -2.44 -11.02
C GLU A 49 -0.54 -2.55 -9.50
N LEU A 50 -1.69 -3.00 -8.98
CA LEU A 50 -1.87 -3.24 -7.54
C LEU A 50 -1.03 -4.42 -7.03
N GLU A 51 -0.97 -5.52 -7.78
CA GLU A 51 -0.07 -6.65 -7.48
C GLU A 51 1.40 -6.20 -7.54
N ARG A 52 1.76 -5.38 -8.54
CA ARG A 52 3.10 -4.79 -8.63
C ARG A 52 3.45 -3.95 -7.40
N HIS A 53 2.51 -3.16 -6.87
CA HIS A 53 2.73 -2.41 -5.62
C HIS A 53 3.06 -3.34 -4.44
N ILE A 54 2.37 -4.49 -4.34
CA ILE A 54 2.64 -5.51 -3.32
C ILE A 54 4.04 -6.09 -3.50
N CYS A 55 4.41 -6.48 -4.72
CA CYS A 55 5.74 -7.02 -5.01
C CYS A 55 6.86 -6.02 -4.68
N VAL A 56 6.71 -4.75 -5.10
CA VAL A 56 7.68 -3.69 -4.82
C VAL A 56 7.82 -3.42 -3.31
N ALA A 57 6.75 -3.56 -2.53
CA ALA A 57 6.82 -3.43 -1.08
C ALA A 57 7.63 -4.58 -0.44
N TYR A 58 7.45 -5.82 -0.90
CA TYR A 58 8.25 -6.95 -0.41
C TYR A 58 9.70 -6.89 -0.85
N GLU A 59 9.99 -6.49 -2.10
CA GLU A 59 11.37 -6.29 -2.57
C GLU A 59 12.11 -5.25 -1.71
N ALA A 60 11.46 -4.12 -1.43
CA ALA A 60 12.02 -3.11 -0.54
C ALA A 60 12.25 -3.65 0.88
N LEU A 61 11.32 -4.47 1.39
CA LEU A 61 11.47 -5.12 2.68
C LEU A 61 12.65 -6.10 2.71
N PHE A 62 12.89 -6.85 1.63
CA PHE A 62 14.00 -7.79 1.56
C PHE A 62 15.35 -7.08 1.40
N GLN A 63 15.40 -5.98 0.65
CA GLN A 63 16.59 -5.13 0.60
C GLN A 63 16.93 -4.57 1.99
N LEU A 64 15.91 -4.10 2.73
CA LEU A 64 16.09 -3.55 4.07
C LEU A 64 16.45 -4.62 5.12
N GLU A 65 15.78 -5.77 5.08
CA GLU A 65 15.97 -6.88 6.02
C GLU A 65 16.05 -8.23 5.27
N PRO A 66 17.24 -8.61 4.74
CA PRO A 66 17.42 -9.79 3.88
C PRO A 66 16.97 -11.12 4.49
N LYS A 67 16.96 -11.22 5.83
CA LYS A 67 16.43 -12.39 6.55
C LYS A 67 14.98 -12.73 6.18
N TYR A 68 14.19 -11.75 5.73
CA TYR A 68 12.81 -11.96 5.33
C TYR A 68 12.67 -12.60 3.95
N HIS A 69 13.74 -12.70 3.16
CA HIS A 69 13.71 -13.40 1.87
C HIS A 69 13.43 -14.91 2.06
N ALA A 70 13.96 -15.51 3.13
CA ALA A 70 13.76 -16.93 3.43
C ALA A 70 12.39 -17.23 4.06
N SER A 71 11.83 -16.25 4.79
CA SER A 71 10.51 -16.37 5.42
C SER A 71 9.80 -15.01 5.40
N PRO A 72 9.11 -14.70 4.28
CA PRO A 72 8.45 -13.41 4.13
C PRO A 72 7.32 -13.22 5.15
N PRO A 73 7.30 -12.11 5.92
CA PRO A 73 6.25 -11.89 6.90
C PRO A 73 5.02 -11.27 6.25
N ASN A 74 3.83 -11.64 6.73
CA ASN A 74 2.62 -10.87 6.45
C ASN A 74 2.76 -9.46 7.08
N PHE A 75 2.45 -8.40 6.34
CA PHE A 75 2.61 -7.00 6.76
C PHE A 75 1.77 -6.66 8.00
N TYR A 76 0.60 -7.27 8.20
CA TYR A 76 -0.16 -7.10 9.44
C TYR A 76 0.59 -7.70 10.63
N LYS A 77 1.19 -8.88 10.47
CA LYS A 77 2.06 -9.48 11.51
C LYS A 77 3.30 -8.63 11.76
N LEU A 78 3.93 -8.11 10.70
CA LEU A 78 5.09 -7.23 10.77
C LEU A 78 4.79 -5.94 11.57
N LEU A 79 3.60 -5.36 11.37
CA LEU A 79 3.11 -4.20 12.12
C LEU A 79 2.49 -4.53 13.48
N ARG A 80 2.37 -5.82 13.83
CA ARG A 80 1.66 -6.31 15.03
C ARG A 80 0.22 -5.79 15.09
N VAL A 81 -0.47 -5.77 13.95
CA VAL A 81 -1.89 -5.49 13.84
C VAL A 81 -2.65 -6.82 14.02
N PRO A 82 -3.58 -6.93 14.98
CA PRO A 82 -4.34 -8.13 15.21
C PRO A 82 -5.23 -8.47 14.00
N PRO A 83 -5.57 -9.75 13.80
CA PRO A 83 -6.54 -10.14 12.80
C PRO A 83 -7.88 -9.46 13.08
N GLN A 84 -8.63 -9.20 12.01
CA GLN A 84 -9.98 -8.67 12.14
C GLN A 84 -10.85 -9.75 12.83
N PRO A 85 -11.70 -9.39 13.82
CA PRO A 85 -12.64 -10.35 14.38
C PRO A 85 -13.57 -10.88 13.27
N PRO A 86 -14.07 -12.12 13.38
CA PRO A 86 -15.01 -12.67 12.41
C PRO A 86 -16.22 -11.74 12.27
N THR A 87 -16.66 -11.53 11.04
CA THR A 87 -17.78 -10.64 10.71
C THR A 87 -19.01 -11.04 11.52
N MET A 88 -19.44 -10.20 12.46
CA MET A 88 -20.73 -10.34 13.11
C MET A 88 -21.83 -9.91 12.12
N ALA A 89 -23.01 -10.50 12.21
CA ALA A 89 -24.08 -10.40 11.21
C ALA A 89 -24.66 -8.99 10.99
N SER A 90 -24.16 -7.96 11.68
CA SER A 90 -24.59 -6.57 11.54
C SER A 90 -23.57 -5.79 10.67
N ASP A 91 -24.06 -5.18 9.58
CA ASP A 91 -23.23 -4.39 8.67
C ASP A 91 -22.62 -3.14 9.35
N VAL A 92 -23.30 -2.62 10.39
CA VAL A 92 -22.85 -1.44 11.15
C VAL A 92 -21.61 -1.75 11.99
N ASP A 93 -21.57 -2.92 12.63
CA ASP A 93 -20.41 -3.35 13.41
C ASP A 93 -19.21 -3.67 12.51
N ASN A 94 -19.47 -4.14 11.29
CA ASN A 94 -18.44 -4.47 10.30
C ASN A 94 -17.70 -3.23 9.80
N GLU A 95 -18.41 -2.16 9.44
CA GLU A 95 -17.79 -0.90 8.99
C GLU A 95 -17.04 -0.18 10.12
N SER A 96 -17.55 -0.27 11.35
CA SER A 96 -16.85 0.21 12.55
C SER A 96 -15.53 -0.57 12.78
N ALA A 97 -15.57 -1.90 12.68
CA ALA A 97 -14.39 -2.75 12.84
C ALA A 97 -13.33 -2.52 11.75
N LYS A 98 -13.74 -2.33 10.48
CA LYS A 98 -12.84 -1.97 9.38
C LYS A 98 -12.17 -0.62 9.62
N SER A 99 -12.94 0.37 10.05
CA SER A 99 -12.44 1.71 10.37
C SER A 99 -11.45 1.69 11.55
N ALA A 100 -11.76 0.95 12.62
CA ALA A 100 -10.88 0.77 13.76
C ALA A 100 -9.55 0.10 13.38
N ARG A 101 -9.60 -0.94 12.53
CA ARG A 101 -8.39 -1.61 12.04
C ARG A 101 -7.54 -0.68 11.17
N LEU A 102 -8.15 0.11 10.28
CA LEU A 102 -7.42 1.11 9.49
C LEU A 102 -6.73 2.16 10.38
N ARG A 103 -7.42 2.69 11.40
CA ARG A 103 -6.79 3.61 12.36
C ARG A 103 -5.61 2.96 13.08
N MET A 104 -5.71 1.68 13.43
CA MET A 104 -4.62 0.94 14.06
C MET A 104 -3.42 0.76 13.12
N ILE A 105 -3.66 0.41 11.85
CA ILE A 105 -2.62 0.33 10.82
C ILE A 105 -1.89 1.67 10.70
N MET A 106 -2.64 2.77 10.60
CA MET A 106 -2.07 4.12 10.53
C MET A 106 -1.24 4.46 11.77
N ALA A 107 -1.73 4.15 12.97
CA ALA A 107 -0.99 4.41 14.20
C ALA A 107 0.31 3.60 14.31
N LYS A 108 0.30 2.32 13.86
CA LYS A 108 1.50 1.47 13.85
C LYS A 108 2.52 1.96 12.81
N LEU A 109 2.06 2.37 11.63
CA LEU A 109 2.91 2.98 10.60
C LEU A 109 3.51 4.30 11.08
N ASP A 110 2.70 5.20 11.66
CA ASP A 110 3.19 6.48 12.20
C ASP A 110 4.24 6.24 13.29
N GLY A 111 4.02 5.31 14.22
CA GLY A 111 5.00 4.98 15.24
C GLY A 111 6.34 4.50 14.69
N LYS A 112 6.32 3.67 13.63
CA LYS A 112 7.52 3.21 12.92
C LYS A 112 8.24 4.36 12.20
N MET A 113 7.50 5.13 11.41
CA MET A 113 8.07 6.18 10.58
C MET A 113 8.53 7.39 11.38
N ARG A 114 7.80 7.78 12.43
CA ARG A 114 8.19 8.88 13.33
C ARG A 114 9.57 8.65 13.92
N LYS A 115 9.86 7.43 14.37
CA LYS A 115 11.19 7.08 14.89
C LYS A 115 12.28 7.32 13.83
N LEU A 116 12.05 6.86 12.60
CA LEU A 116 12.99 7.03 11.49
C LEU A 116 13.15 8.48 11.06
N PHE A 117 12.07 9.29 11.06
CA PHE A 117 12.15 10.72 10.75
C PHE A 117 12.97 11.49 11.79
N LEU A 118 12.80 11.18 13.07
CA LEU A 118 13.61 11.77 14.14
C LEU A 118 15.08 11.38 14.00
N GLU A 119 15.36 10.11 13.70
CA GLU A 119 16.72 9.60 13.46
C GLU A 119 17.37 10.28 12.24
N ARG A 120 16.66 10.37 11.12
CA ARG A 120 17.10 11.09 9.91
C ARG A 120 17.47 12.55 10.21
N ARG A 121 16.70 13.23 11.06
CA ARG A 121 16.93 14.63 11.44
C ARG A 121 18.17 14.79 12.30
N ALA A 122 18.49 13.81 13.14
CA ALA A 122 19.66 13.81 14.00
C ALA A 122 20.96 13.46 13.25
N LEU A 123 20.88 12.75 12.12
CA LEU A 123 22.05 12.32 11.36
C LEU A 123 22.52 13.37 10.32
N PRO A 124 23.84 13.59 10.20
CA PRO A 124 24.40 14.36 9.09
C PRO A 124 24.17 13.63 7.75
N LYS A 125 24.35 14.34 6.63
CA LYS A 125 24.30 13.72 5.30
C LYS A 125 25.42 12.67 5.18
N GLY A 126 25.09 11.51 4.63
CA GLY A 126 26.02 10.40 4.45
C GLY A 126 25.35 9.03 4.56
N PRO A 127 26.14 7.95 4.48
CA PRO A 127 25.62 6.58 4.33
C PRO A 127 24.63 6.16 5.42
N SER A 128 24.86 6.58 6.67
CA SER A 128 23.95 6.26 7.78
C SER A 128 22.58 6.91 7.62
N ARG A 129 22.53 8.16 7.14
CA ARG A 129 21.27 8.85 6.88
C ARG A 129 20.56 8.27 5.66
N ASP A 130 21.30 7.82 4.64
CA ASP A 130 20.73 7.21 3.45
C ASP A 130 20.03 5.89 3.77
N LYS A 131 20.61 5.07 4.66
CA LYS A 131 19.94 3.86 5.20
C LYS A 131 18.61 4.18 5.89
N VAL A 132 18.55 5.27 6.65
CA VAL A 132 17.29 5.70 7.30
C VAL A 132 16.28 6.19 6.26
N VAL A 133 16.73 6.89 5.21
CA VAL A 133 15.86 7.30 4.10
C VAL A 133 15.30 6.09 3.35
N GLU A 134 16.11 5.07 3.11
CA GLU A 134 15.70 3.80 2.51
C GLU A 134 14.69 3.05 3.39
N ALA A 135 14.91 3.03 4.71
CA ALA A 135 13.96 2.47 5.66
C ALA A 135 12.60 3.22 5.59
N ILE A 136 12.61 4.56 5.56
CA ILE A 136 11.39 5.37 5.41
C ILE A 136 10.68 5.04 4.09
N SER A 137 11.42 4.95 2.98
CA SER A 137 10.89 4.60 1.67
C SER A 137 10.23 3.22 1.67
N THR A 138 10.84 2.24 2.34
CA THR A 138 10.30 0.89 2.49
C THR A 138 8.98 0.90 3.27
N TRP A 139 8.92 1.61 4.41
CA TRP A 139 7.68 1.72 5.18
C TRP A 139 6.58 2.48 4.44
N ASN A 140 6.92 3.46 3.59
CA ASN A 140 5.96 4.12 2.72
C ASN A 140 5.35 3.15 1.69
N LYS A 141 6.15 2.27 1.08
CA LYS A 141 5.65 1.24 0.15
C LYS A 141 4.74 0.21 0.85
N ILE A 142 5.10 -0.21 2.06
CA ILE A 142 4.23 -1.07 2.88
C ILE A 142 2.94 -0.32 3.24
N GLY A 143 3.05 0.96 3.60
CA GLY A 143 1.94 1.83 3.89
C GLY A 143 0.99 1.98 2.70
N SER A 144 1.51 2.17 1.48
CA SER A 144 0.66 2.29 0.29
C SER A 144 -0.14 1.02 0.02
N VAL A 145 0.42 -0.17 0.25
CA VAL A 145 -0.31 -1.44 0.14
C VAL A 145 -1.44 -1.52 1.17
N LEU A 146 -1.18 -1.16 2.43
CA LEU A 146 -2.15 -1.34 3.52
C LEU A 146 -3.18 -0.22 3.65
N LEU A 147 -2.89 0.97 3.13
CA LEU A 147 -3.76 2.15 3.24
C LEU A 147 -4.55 2.39 1.95
N HIS A 148 -4.02 1.98 0.78
CA HIS A 148 -4.75 2.10 -0.48
C HIS A 148 -5.87 1.05 -0.54
N PRO A 149 -7.16 1.45 -0.65
CA PRO A 149 -8.29 0.52 -0.53
C PRO A 149 -8.23 -0.67 -1.49
N MET A 150 -7.84 -0.44 -2.75
CA MET A 150 -7.78 -1.49 -3.76
C MET A 150 -6.59 -2.43 -3.57
N ALA A 151 -5.43 -1.89 -3.19
CA ALA A 151 -4.23 -2.69 -2.97
C ALA A 151 -4.42 -3.55 -1.72
N ARG A 152 -4.99 -2.96 -0.66
CA ARG A 152 -5.37 -3.68 0.57
C ARG A 152 -6.34 -4.81 0.27
N LYS A 153 -7.36 -4.60 -0.57
CA LYS A 153 -8.33 -5.64 -0.92
C LYS A 153 -7.67 -6.80 -1.68
N VAL A 154 -6.73 -6.54 -2.58
CA VAL A 154 -5.92 -7.58 -3.23
C VAL A 154 -5.06 -8.29 -2.20
N TYR A 155 -4.34 -7.53 -1.36
CA TYR A 155 -3.48 -8.07 -0.32
C TYR A 155 -4.22 -8.98 0.66
N GLU A 156 -5.38 -8.55 1.18
CA GLU A 156 -6.16 -9.34 2.13
C GLU A 156 -6.74 -10.62 1.52
N ARG A 157 -7.11 -10.57 0.24
CA ARG A 157 -7.63 -11.72 -0.50
C ARG A 157 -6.54 -12.78 -0.71
N GLU A 158 -5.37 -12.35 -1.15
CA GLU A 158 -4.27 -13.25 -1.51
C GLU A 158 -3.50 -13.74 -0.27
N PHE A 159 -3.28 -12.88 0.73
CA PHE A 159 -2.42 -13.16 1.89
C PHE A 159 -3.17 -13.45 3.20
N GLY A 160 -4.50 -13.41 3.19
CA GLY A 160 -5.30 -13.49 4.42
C GLY A 160 -5.25 -14.85 5.12
N LYS A 161 -5.17 -15.95 4.36
CA LYS A 161 -5.13 -17.33 4.88
C LYS A 161 -4.02 -18.19 4.29
N ASN A 162 -3.36 -17.71 3.24
CA ASN A 162 -2.39 -18.47 2.48
C ASN A 162 -0.97 -18.25 3.03
N ASP A 163 -0.08 -19.19 2.71
CA ASP A 163 1.35 -19.00 2.98
C ASP A 163 1.88 -17.80 2.19
N VAL A 164 2.64 -16.94 2.87
CA VAL A 164 3.10 -15.68 2.30
C VAL A 164 4.08 -15.95 1.17
N GLY A 165 4.99 -16.92 1.34
CA GLY A 165 6.00 -17.28 0.34
C GLY A 165 5.36 -17.84 -0.94
N GLU A 166 4.40 -18.76 -0.82
CA GLU A 166 3.70 -19.33 -1.97
C GLU A 166 2.96 -18.27 -2.79
N VAL A 167 2.22 -17.39 -2.12
CA VAL A 167 1.47 -16.30 -2.78
C VAL A 167 2.43 -15.38 -3.52
N LEU A 168 3.56 -15.05 -2.91
CA LEU A 168 4.53 -14.18 -3.55
C LEU A 168 5.23 -14.85 -4.73
N MET A 169 5.54 -16.14 -4.65
CA MET A 169 6.09 -16.86 -5.80
C MET A 169 5.10 -16.87 -6.98
N LYS A 170 3.80 -16.99 -6.69
CA LYS A 170 2.76 -16.90 -7.71
C LYS A 170 2.61 -15.49 -8.30
N MET A 171 2.66 -14.45 -7.46
CA MET A 171 2.37 -13.07 -7.84
C MET A 171 3.60 -12.32 -8.38
N CYS A 172 4.77 -12.60 -7.82
CA CYS A 172 6.02 -11.86 -8.02
C CYS A 172 7.16 -12.73 -8.56
N GLY A 173 6.98 -14.04 -8.69
CA GLY A 173 8.08 -15.01 -8.86
C GLY A 173 8.97 -14.83 -10.09
N GLU A 174 8.50 -14.20 -11.17
CA GLU A 174 9.39 -13.85 -12.29
C GLU A 174 10.44 -12.79 -11.90
N ARG A 175 10.13 -11.94 -10.92
CA ARG A 175 11.02 -10.89 -10.42
C ARG A 175 12.01 -11.40 -9.35
N TRP A 176 11.81 -12.61 -8.85
CA TRP A 176 12.53 -13.18 -7.69
C TRP A 176 13.37 -14.41 -8.02
N LYS A 177 13.42 -14.79 -9.30
CA LYS A 177 14.28 -15.87 -9.80
C LYS A 177 15.73 -15.45 -10.02
N GLU A 178 16.07 -14.18 -9.78
CA GLU A 178 17.41 -13.61 -9.95
C GLU A 178 18.12 -13.38 -8.60
#